data_AF-A0A3M7QGI7-F1
#
_entry.id   AF-A0A3M7QGI7-F1
#
_cell.length_a   1.000
_cell.length_b   1.000
_cell.length_c   1.000
_cell.angle_alpha   90.00
_cell.angle_beta   90.00
_cell.angle_gamma   90.00
#
_symmetry.space_group_name_H-M   'P 1'
#
loop_
_entity.id
_entity.type
_entity.pdbx_description
1 polymer ?
#
loop_
_entity_poly.entity_id
_entity_poly.type
_entity_poly.pdbx_seq_one_letter_code
_entity_poly.pdbx_strand_id
1 'polypeptide(L)' 'HQVVEDGYEFFAKRQLVTLFSAPNYCGEFDNAGAMMSVDETLMCSFQILKPSDKKRLGMANPNRPSTPTRNGIKKM' A
#
# COMPACT_ATOMS: atom_id res chain seq x y z
N HIS A 1 -4.74 9.23 -8.17
CA HIS A 1 -4.22 8.42 -7.05
C HIS A 1 -4.52 6.97 -7.39
N GLN A 2 -3.50 6.20 -7.80
CA GLN A 2 -3.62 4.89 -8.43
C GLN A 2 -2.82 3.86 -7.61
N VAL A 3 -3.31 2.62 -7.51
CA VAL A 3 -2.53 1.51 -6.94
C VAL A 3 -1.36 1.21 -7.89
N VAL A 4 -0.15 1.18 -7.36
CA VAL A 4 1.09 0.89 -8.09
C VAL A 4 1.80 -0.26 -7.40
N GLU A 5 2.46 -1.12 -8.18
CA GLU A 5 2.98 -2.43 -7.72
C GLU A 5 3.94 -2.29 -6.53
N ASP A 6 4.91 -1.37 -6.61
CA ASP A 6 5.91 -1.16 -5.57
C ASP A 6 5.51 -0.10 -4.52
N GLY A 7 4.27 0.38 -4.55
CA GLY A 7 3.81 1.47 -3.69
C GLY A 7 4.31 2.86 -4.11
N TYR A 8 5.20 2.96 -5.10
CA TYR A 8 5.55 4.24 -5.75
C TYR A 8 5.82 4.05 -7.24
N GLU A 9 5.59 5.09 -8.04
CA GLU A 9 5.93 5.08 -9.48
C GLU A 9 6.28 6.49 -9.97
N PHE A 10 7.36 6.60 -10.76
CA PHE A 10 7.79 7.85 -11.38
C PHE A 10 7.22 8.01 -12.80
N PHE A 11 6.78 9.22 -13.12
CA PHE A 11 6.31 9.62 -14.45
C PHE A 11 7.08 10.85 -14.95
N ALA A 12 6.92 11.15 -16.24
CA ALA A 12 7.45 12.37 -16.85
C ALA A 12 8.93 12.64 -16.52
N LYS A 13 9.80 11.63 -16.74
CA LYS A 13 11.24 11.71 -16.43
C LYS A 13 11.53 12.03 -14.94
N ARG A 14 10.77 11.38 -14.04
CA ARG A 14 10.86 11.54 -12.57
C ARG A 14 10.45 12.92 -12.05
N GLN A 15 9.74 13.72 -12.85
CA GLN A 15 9.17 15.00 -12.40
C GLN A 15 7.85 14.84 -11.65
N LEU A 16 7.22 13.67 -11.74
CA LEU A 16 6.02 13.32 -11.01
C LEU A 16 6.22 11.96 -10.35
N VAL A 17 5.79 11.83 -9.09
CA VAL A 17 5.75 10.54 -8.39
C VAL A 17 4.33 10.28 -7.89
N THR A 18 3.82 9.09 -8.13
CA THR A 18 2.63 8.57 -7.46
C THR A 18 3.09 7.75 -6.26
N LEU A 19 2.47 7.99 -5.09
CA LEU A 19 2.71 7.25 -3.86
C LEU A 19 1.43 6.55 -3.42
N PHE A 20 1.59 5.31 -2.98
CA PHE A 20 0.54 4.46 -2.44
C PHE A 20 1.05 3.74 -1.19
N SER A 21 0.43 3.98 -0.04
CA SER A 21 0.97 3.55 1.27
C SER A 21 0.29 2.32 1.86
N ALA A 22 -0.79 1.82 1.26
CA ALA A 22 -1.52 0.65 1.74
C ALA A 22 -1.04 -0.62 1.02
N PRO A 23 -0.17 -1.45 1.63
CA PRO A 23 0.17 -2.74 1.05
C PRO A 23 -1.05 -3.64 1.02
N ASN A 24 -1.14 -4.49 0.00
CA ASN A 24 -2.25 -5.39 -0.24
C ASN A 24 -3.62 -4.68 -0.21
N TYR A 25 -3.75 -3.63 -1.03
CA TYR A 25 -4.91 -2.76 -0.99
C TYR A 25 -6.22 -3.56 -1.14
N CYS A 26 -7.17 -3.33 -0.23
CA CYS A 26 -8.45 -4.05 -0.14
C CYS A 26 -8.36 -5.58 -0.07
N GLY A 27 -7.17 -6.18 0.09
CA GLY A 27 -7.01 -7.63 -0.03
C GLY A 27 -7.12 -8.17 -1.45
N GLU A 28 -7.23 -7.30 -2.46
CA GLU A 28 -7.45 -7.64 -3.87
C GLU A 28 -6.16 -7.53 -4.72
N PHE A 29 -5.18 -6.76 -4.26
CA PHE A 29 -3.93 -6.49 -4.97
C PHE A 29 -2.74 -7.02 -4.18
N ASP A 30 -1.65 -7.45 -4.84
CA ASP A 30 -0.41 -7.84 -4.15
C ASP A 30 0.61 -6.68 -4.11
N ASN A 31 0.11 -5.44 -4.10
CA ASN A 31 0.96 -4.25 -4.15
C ASN A 31 1.69 -4.03 -2.81
N ALA A 32 2.91 -3.52 -2.88
CA ALA A 32 3.57 -2.93 -1.72
C ALA A 32 2.97 -1.56 -1.39
N GLY A 33 3.19 -1.11 -0.16
CA GLY A 33 3.07 0.29 0.22
C GLY A 33 4.42 0.99 0.12
N ALA A 34 4.44 2.31 -0.05
CA ALA A 34 5.65 3.11 0.07
C ALA A 34 5.45 4.36 0.93
N MET A 35 6.52 4.79 1.58
CA MET A 35 6.64 6.07 2.26
C MET A 35 7.83 6.83 1.67
N MET A 36 7.62 8.09 1.28
CA MET A 36 8.70 8.96 0.79
C MET A 36 9.19 9.86 1.93
N SER A 37 10.50 9.88 2.13
CA SER A 37 11.18 10.84 3.01
C SER A 37 11.94 11.85 2.16
N VAL A 38 11.85 13.13 2.52
CA VAL A 38 12.57 14.23 1.85
C VAL A 38 13.47 14.89 2.89
N ASP A 39 14.77 14.94 2.63
CA ASP A 39 15.74 15.57 3.52
C ASP A 39 15.96 17.06 3.22
N GLU A 40 16.83 17.72 4.00
CA GLU A 40 17.16 19.13 3.86
C GLU A 40 17.85 19.48 2.52
N THR A 41 18.44 18.49 1.85
CA THR A 41 19.03 18.63 0.51
C THR A 41 18.03 18.39 -0.61
N LEU A 42 16.75 18.20 -0.26
CA LEU A 42 15.66 17.79 -1.15
C LEU A 42 15.86 16.41 -1.76
N MET A 43 16.67 15.55 -1.13
CA MET A 43 16.83 14.17 -1.59
C MET A 43 15.60 13.36 -1.21
N CYS A 44 14.92 12.82 -2.22
CA CYS A 44 13.79 11.92 -2.03
C CYS A 44 14.28 10.47 -1.87
N SER A 45 13.91 9.83 -0.77
CA SER A 45 14.15 8.41 -0.50
C SER A 45 12.83 7.69 -0.23
N PHE A 46 12.78 6.38 -0.49
CA PHE A 46 11.56 5.58 -0.40
C PHE A 46 11.77 4.38 0.53
N GLN A 47 10.84 4.19 1.45
CA GLN A 47 10.75 3.00 2.30
C GLN A 47 9.60 2.14 1.79
N ILE A 48 9.89 0.90 1.40
CA ILE A 48 8.91 -0.02 0.81
C ILE A 48 8.39 -0.98 1.89
N LEU A 49 7.07 -0.98 2.04
CA LEU A 49 6.31 -1.83 2.96
C LEU A 49 5.75 -2.99 2.13
N LYS A 50 6.43 -4.13 2.13
CA LYS A 50 5.89 -5.34 1.50
C LYS A 50 4.66 -5.84 2.28
N PRO A 51 3.67 -6.45 1.61
CA PRO A 51 2.61 -7.16 2.30
C PRO A 51 3.22 -8.14 3.31
N SER A 52 2.70 -8.18 4.53
CA SER A 52 3.15 -9.16 5.51
C SER A 52 2.68 -10.55 5.12
N ASP A 53 3.56 -11.54 5.24
CA ASP A 53 3.18 -12.95 5.13
C ASP A 53 2.05 -13.20 6.12
N LYS A 54 0.89 -13.66 5.62
CA LYS A 54 -0.25 -14.03 6.45
C LYS A 54 0.11 -15.26 7.29
N LYS A 55 0.90 -15.11 8.36
CA LYS A 55 0.53 -15.82 9.60
C LYS A 55 -0.82 -15.24 9.95
N ARG A 56 -1.87 -16.06 9.83
CA ARG A 56 -3.24 -15.73 10.23
C ARG A 56 -3.21 -15.34 11.71
N LEU A 57 -2.86 -14.09 12.01
CA LEU A 57 -2.90 -13.56 13.36
C LEU A 57 -4.38 -13.28 13.62
N GLY A 58 -5.08 -14.33 14.05
CA GLY A 58 -6.43 -14.27 14.59
C GLY A 58 -6.44 -13.53 15.92
N MET A 59 -6.05 -12.26 15.91
CA MET A 59 -6.19 -11.36 17.05
C MET A 59 -6.80 -10.07 16.54
N ALA A 60 -8.12 -10.14 16.33
CA ALA A 60 -8.98 -8.98 16.24
C ALA A 60 -8.84 -8.21 17.56
N ASN A 61 -8.20 -7.05 17.50
CA ASN A 61 -8.22 -6.11 18.62
C ASN A 61 -9.63 -5.47 18.61
N PRO A 62 -10.48 -5.68 19.62
CA PRO A 62 -11.91 -5.31 19.57
C PRO A 62 -12.16 -3.80 19.45
N ASN A 63 -11.13 -2.97 19.71
CA ASN A 63 -11.20 -1.51 19.59
C ASN A 63 -10.75 -0.97 18.22
N ARG A 64 -10.30 -1.81 17.28
CA ARG A 64 -9.93 -1.33 15.94
C ARG A 64 -11.12 -1.52 15.00
N PRO A 65 -11.63 -0.45 14.35
CA PRO A 65 -12.65 -0.60 13.33
C PRO A 65 -12.16 -1.58 12.27
N SER A 66 -12.88 -2.68 12.07
CA SER A 66 -12.59 -3.62 10.99
C SER A 66 -12.69 -2.86 9.67
N THR A 67 -11.64 -2.88 8.86
CA THR A 67 -11.75 -2.43 7.46
C THR A 67 -12.90 -3.20 6.81
N PRO A 68 -13.86 -2.52 6.14
CA PRO A 68 -15.00 -3.19 5.53
C PRO A 68 -14.50 -4.28 4.59
N THR A 69 -14.83 -5.53 4.86
CA THR A 69 -14.56 -6.62 3.92
C THR A 69 -15.56 -6.49 2.78
N ARG A 70 -15.08 -6.33 1.54
CA ARG A 70 -15.94 -6.38 0.36
C ARG A 70 -16.50 -7.79 0.24
N ASN A 71 -17.78 -7.97 0.55
CA ASN A 71 -18.47 -9.25 0.35
C ASN A 71 -18.35 -9.66 -1.12
N GLY A 72 -17.77 -10.83 -1.35
CA GLY A 72 -17.46 -11.37 -2.67
C GLY A 72 -18.70 -11.46 -3.56
N ILE A 73 -18.63 -10.78 -4.70
CA ILE A 73 -19.50 -11.06 -5.84
C ILE A 73 -19.04 -12.43 -6.37
N LYS A 74 -19.80 -13.49 -6.06
CA LYS A 74 -19.69 -14.76 -6.77
C LYS A 74 -20.00 -14.47 -8.25
N LYS A 75 -19.00 -14.64 -9.12
CA LYS A 75 -19.25 -14.76 -10.57
C LYS A 75 -20.11 -16.02 -10.78
N MET A 76 -21.32 -15.83 -11.32
CA MET A 76 -22.03 -16.86 -12.09
C MET A 76 -21.42 -16.94 -13.48
#